data_AF-A0A7W7YRL7-F1
#
_entry.id   AF-A0A7W7YRL7-F1
#
_cell.length_a   1.000
_cell.length_b   1.000
_cell.length_c   1.000
_cell.angle_alpha   90.00
_cell.angle_beta   90.00
_cell.angle_gamma   90.00
#
_symmetry.space_group_name_H-M   'P 1'
#
loop_
_entity.id
_entity.type
_entity.pdbx_description
1 polymer ?
#
loop_
_entity_poly.entity_id
_entity_poly.type
_entity_poly.pdbx_seq_one_letter_code
_entity_poly.pdbx_strand_id
1 'polypeptide(L)'
;MANINTWISNGNGFSFGVFPAVVNTFEPKKACSSGEIWLPMGDLSKGFIHLQKHENRIRDVYAGVDALTYVSIVCAGYSEIYYQNKTDTYLIKKYNGIKSAVVAAHLGGIYQIITAFPVTRDFDHKRRKEDLIWTRNGKW
;
A
#
# COMPACT_ATOMS: atom_id res chain seq x y z
N MET A 1 -5.33 -10.06 23.00
CA MET A 1 -5.64 -10.52 21.63
C MET A 1 -6.14 -9.31 20.86
N ALA A 2 -5.38 -8.82 19.88
CA ALA A 2 -5.73 -7.60 19.17
C ALA A 2 -6.89 -7.87 18.21
N ASN A 3 -7.89 -7.00 18.23
CA ASN A 3 -9.02 -7.00 17.31
C ASN A 3 -8.50 -7.06 15.87
N ILE A 4 -8.90 -8.13 15.17
CA ILE A 4 -8.75 -8.24 13.73
C ILE A 4 -9.63 -7.12 13.15
N ASN A 5 -9.00 -6.08 12.60
CA ASN A 5 -9.68 -5.00 11.90
C ASN A 5 -10.73 -5.60 10.97
N THR A 6 -12.00 -5.31 11.26
CA THR A 6 -13.15 -5.79 10.51
C THR A 6 -13.17 -5.07 9.17
N TRP A 7 -12.97 -5.80 8.07
CA TRP A 7 -13.16 -5.27 6.71
C TRP A 7 -14.64 -4.97 6.52
N ILE A 8 -14.99 -3.75 6.14
CA ILE A 8 -16.38 -3.38 5.83
C ILE A 8 -16.54 -3.44 4.30
N SER A 9 -17.27 -4.43 3.81
CA SER A 9 -17.64 -4.51 2.39
C SER A 9 -18.87 -3.62 2.14
N ASN A 10 -18.65 -2.40 1.65
CA ASN A 10 -19.73 -1.47 1.35
C ASN A 10 -20.11 -1.49 -0.14
N GLY A 11 -20.51 -2.64 -0.70
CA GLY A 11 -21.03 -2.78 -2.09
C GLY A 11 -20.11 -2.34 -3.24
N ASN A 12 -19.01 -1.62 -2.96
CA ASN A 12 -18.16 -0.89 -3.88
C ASN A 12 -16.68 -1.28 -3.72
N GLY A 13 -16.30 -2.04 -2.68
CA GLY A 13 -14.91 -2.44 -2.45
C GLY A 13 -14.59 -2.94 -1.04
N PHE A 14 -13.30 -3.12 -0.80
CA PHE A 14 -12.69 -3.42 0.50
C PHE A 14 -11.87 -2.23 0.97
N SER A 15 -12.05 -1.81 2.23
CA SER A 15 -11.22 -0.80 2.90
C SER A 15 -10.15 -1.45 3.76
N PHE A 16 -8.92 -0.90 3.75
CA PHE A 16 -7.79 -1.44 4.50
C PHE A 16 -7.16 -0.47 5.51
N GLY A 17 -7.84 0.63 5.82
CA GLY A 17 -7.39 1.63 6.79
C GLY A 17 -7.08 2.98 6.15
N VAL A 18 -6.27 3.79 6.83
CA VAL A 18 -6.06 5.21 6.48
C VAL A 18 -4.63 5.46 6.03
N PHE A 19 -4.49 6.19 4.94
CA PHE A 19 -3.29 6.83 4.45
C PHE A 19 -3.15 8.20 5.14
N PRO A 20 -2.05 8.50 5.85
CA PRO A 20 -1.90 9.74 6.60
C PRO A 20 -1.70 10.93 5.66
N ALA A 21 -2.01 12.12 6.15
CA ALA A 21 -1.57 13.33 5.49
C ALA A 21 -0.05 13.47 5.59
N VAL A 22 0.59 13.84 4.48
CA VAL A 22 2.00 14.23 4.44
C VAL A 22 2.07 15.66 3.93
N VAL A 23 2.67 16.54 4.72
CA VAL A 23 2.87 17.94 4.35
C VAL A 23 4.32 18.10 3.87
N ASN A 24 4.51 18.64 2.67
CA ASN A 24 5.83 19.01 2.18
C ASN A 24 5.78 20.39 1.53
N THR A 25 6.33 21.38 2.24
CA THR A 25 6.36 22.78 1.80
C THR A 25 7.36 23.05 0.68
N PHE A 26 8.44 22.28 0.60
CA PHE A 26 9.51 22.50 -0.39
C PHE A 26 9.23 21.78 -1.71
N GLU A 27 8.50 20.67 -1.67
CA GLU A 27 8.09 19.91 -2.83
C GLU A 27 6.59 19.58 -2.75
N PRO A 28 5.68 20.51 -3.12
CA PRO A 28 4.23 20.32 -2.96
C PRO A 28 3.67 19.07 -3.64
N LYS A 29 4.31 18.61 -4.72
CA LYS A 29 3.97 17.34 -5.41
C LYS A 29 4.14 16.09 -4.52
N LYS A 30 4.95 16.17 -3.46
CA LYS A 30 5.19 15.09 -2.49
C LYS A 30 4.22 15.16 -1.31
N ALA A 31 3.43 16.24 -1.22
CA ALA A 31 2.39 16.36 -0.23
C ALA A 31 1.18 15.52 -0.64
N CYS A 32 0.47 14.99 0.35
CA CYS A 32 -0.72 14.21 0.11
C CYS A 32 -1.70 14.39 1.28
N SER A 33 -2.99 14.32 0.97
CA SER A 33 -4.04 14.44 1.97
C SER A 33 -4.26 13.11 2.69
N SER A 34 -4.77 13.18 3.92
CA SER A 34 -5.25 11.98 4.60
C SER A 34 -6.43 11.38 3.82
N GLY A 35 -6.50 10.06 3.75
CA GLY A 35 -7.56 9.38 3.01
C GLY A 35 -7.65 7.88 3.29
N GLU A 36 -8.73 7.25 2.88
CA GLU A 36 -8.95 5.82 3.13
C GLU A 36 -8.31 4.97 2.00
N ILE A 37 -7.66 3.86 2.35
CA ILE A 37 -7.05 2.94 1.38
C ILE A 37 -8.08 1.90 0.97
N TRP A 38 -8.41 1.86 -0.31
CA TRP A 38 -9.46 1.04 -0.89
C TRP A 38 -8.98 0.14 -2.00
N LEU A 39 -9.74 -0.92 -2.19
CA LEU A 39 -9.73 -1.75 -3.38
C LEU A 39 -11.16 -1.88 -3.91
N PRO A 40 -11.44 -1.48 -5.16
CA PRO A 40 -12.77 -1.62 -5.73
C PRO A 40 -13.18 -3.08 -5.92
N MET A 41 -14.47 -3.36 -5.73
CA MET A 41 -15.08 -4.67 -5.97
C MET A 41 -15.31 -4.87 -7.47
N GLY A 42 -15.01 -6.05 -8.01
CA GLY A 42 -15.35 -6.42 -9.39
C GLY A 42 -14.18 -6.65 -10.34
N ASP A 43 -12.99 -6.08 -10.08
CA ASP A 43 -11.78 -6.41 -10.84
C ASP A 43 -10.53 -6.42 -9.96
N LEU A 44 -10.34 -7.54 -9.27
CA LEU A 44 -9.13 -7.78 -8.50
C LEU A 44 -7.88 -7.75 -9.40
N SER A 45 -7.98 -8.02 -10.70
CA SER A 45 -6.80 -7.94 -11.56
C SER A 45 -6.28 -6.50 -11.65
N LYS A 46 -7.14 -5.49 -11.80
CA LYS A 46 -6.71 -4.08 -11.90
C LYS A 46 -5.94 -3.55 -10.68
N GLY A 47 -6.16 -4.11 -9.49
CA GLY A 47 -5.44 -3.77 -8.26
C GLY A 47 -4.40 -4.81 -7.80
N PHE A 48 -4.33 -5.98 -8.44
CA PHE A 48 -3.52 -7.13 -7.98
C PHE A 48 -2.84 -7.95 -9.06
N ILE A 49 -2.76 -7.48 -10.31
CA ILE A 49 -2.15 -8.21 -11.43
C ILE A 49 -0.79 -8.84 -11.06
N HIS A 50 0.04 -8.16 -10.24
CA HIS A 50 1.31 -8.75 -9.80
C HIS A 50 1.19 -9.65 -8.58
N LEU A 51 0.21 -9.44 -7.70
CA LEU A 51 0.02 -10.30 -6.54
C LEU A 51 -0.47 -11.70 -6.93
N GLN A 52 -1.36 -11.78 -7.93
CA GLN A 52 -1.85 -13.05 -8.48
C GLN A 52 -0.70 -13.94 -8.98
N LYS A 53 0.31 -13.33 -9.61
CA LYS A 53 1.53 -14.05 -10.06
C LYS A 53 2.35 -14.63 -8.91
N HIS A 54 2.10 -14.20 -7.68
CA HIS A 54 2.81 -14.62 -6.49
C HIS A 54 1.90 -15.28 -5.45
N GLU A 55 0.65 -15.58 -5.78
CA GLU A 55 -0.36 -16.07 -4.83
C GLU A 55 0.09 -17.36 -4.14
N ASN A 56 0.60 -18.33 -4.90
CA ASN A 56 1.13 -19.58 -4.35
C ASN A 56 2.30 -19.29 -3.39
N ARG A 57 3.23 -18.40 -3.78
CA ARG A 57 4.36 -18.03 -2.93
C ARG A 57 3.91 -17.33 -1.64
N ILE A 58 2.86 -16.52 -1.69
CA ILE A 58 2.27 -15.91 -0.50
C ILE A 58 1.74 -16.99 0.43
N ARG A 59 0.96 -17.91 -0.13
CA ARG A 59 0.38 -19.02 0.62
C ARG A 59 1.45 -19.87 1.28
N ASP A 60 2.53 -20.16 0.57
CA ASP A 60 3.65 -20.97 1.05
C ASP A 60 4.45 -20.25 2.14
N VAL A 61 4.82 -18.98 1.92
CA VAL A 61 5.66 -18.21 2.85
C VAL A 61 4.88 -17.75 4.08
N TYR A 62 3.58 -17.49 3.94
CA TYR A 62 2.74 -16.92 4.99
C TYR A 62 1.63 -17.90 5.43
N ALA A 63 1.92 -19.21 5.44
CA ALA A 63 1.09 -20.24 6.09
C ALA A 63 -0.40 -20.19 5.72
N GLY A 64 -0.72 -20.21 4.42
CA GLY A 64 -2.10 -20.26 3.95
C GLY A 64 -2.75 -18.90 3.69
N VAL A 65 -2.07 -17.78 3.96
CA VAL A 65 -2.61 -16.42 3.76
C VAL A 65 -2.96 -16.19 2.28
N ASP A 66 -4.19 -15.73 2.03
CA ASP A 66 -4.64 -15.34 0.69
C ASP A 66 -4.18 -13.91 0.30
N ALA A 67 -4.41 -13.56 -0.97
CA ALA A 67 -4.03 -12.28 -1.56
C ALA A 67 -4.66 -11.04 -0.86
N LEU A 68 -5.94 -11.11 -0.50
CA LEU A 68 -6.66 -10.01 0.16
C LEU A 68 -6.14 -9.80 1.58
N THR A 69 -6.02 -10.90 2.33
CA THR A 69 -5.47 -10.94 3.69
C THR A 69 -4.02 -10.45 3.68
N TYR A 70 -3.23 -10.78 2.67
CA TYR A 70 -1.87 -10.27 2.51
C TYR A 70 -1.85 -8.73 2.40
N VAL A 71 -2.66 -8.15 1.52
CA VAL A 71 -2.70 -6.69 1.32
C VAL A 71 -3.18 -5.97 2.56
N SER A 72 -4.20 -6.52 3.20
CA SER A 72 -4.64 -6.15 4.54
C SER A 72 -3.49 -6.00 5.54
N ILE A 73 -2.63 -7.00 5.63
CA ILE A 73 -1.48 -6.98 6.55
C ILE A 73 -0.54 -5.84 6.20
N VAL A 74 -0.28 -5.58 4.90
CA VAL A 74 0.57 -4.48 4.45
C VAL A 74 -0.05 -3.12 4.79
N CYS A 75 -1.29 -2.89 4.38
CA CYS A 75 -2.01 -1.63 4.56
C CYS A 75 -2.28 -1.28 6.02
N ALA A 76 -2.55 -2.25 6.89
CA ALA A 76 -2.77 -1.98 8.31
C ALA A 76 -1.48 -1.58 9.06
N GLY A 77 -0.32 -2.04 8.60
CA GLY A 77 0.92 -1.97 9.38
C GLY A 77 2.15 -1.45 8.66
N TYR A 78 2.00 -0.77 7.52
CA TYR A 78 3.13 -0.13 6.86
C TYR A 78 3.80 0.89 7.79
N SER A 79 5.12 0.98 7.69
CA SER A 79 5.97 1.85 8.47
C SER A 79 6.56 3.00 7.65
N GLU A 80 6.50 2.93 6.32
CA GLU A 80 7.11 3.90 5.42
C GLU A 80 6.20 4.15 4.22
N ILE A 81 6.25 5.39 3.71
CA ILE A 81 5.61 5.79 2.45
C ILE A 81 6.65 6.44 1.56
N TYR A 82 6.75 5.96 0.33
CA TYR A 82 7.59 6.54 -0.71
C TYR A 82 6.73 7.11 -1.84
N TYR A 83 7.04 8.31 -2.30
CA TYR A 83 6.43 8.90 -3.49
C TYR A 83 7.19 8.50 -4.76
N GLN A 84 6.50 7.98 -5.77
CA GLN A 84 7.08 7.57 -7.04
C GLN A 84 6.83 8.65 -8.11
N ASN A 85 7.82 9.52 -8.35
CA ASN A 85 7.67 10.71 -9.21
C ASN A 85 7.21 10.41 -10.66
N LYS A 86 7.52 9.23 -11.21
CA LYS A 86 7.21 8.91 -12.62
C LYS A 86 5.73 8.60 -12.86
N THR A 87 5.08 8.01 -11.87
CA THR A 87 3.73 7.45 -11.99
C THR A 87 2.72 8.15 -11.10
N ASP A 88 3.16 9.11 -10.29
CA ASP A 88 2.34 9.82 -9.32
C ASP A 88 1.61 8.86 -8.36
N THR A 89 2.35 7.86 -7.90
CA THR A 89 1.86 6.80 -7.02
C THR A 89 2.68 6.73 -5.74
N TYR A 90 2.11 6.10 -4.72
CA TYR A 90 2.73 5.93 -3.41
C TYR A 90 3.04 4.46 -3.18
N LEU A 91 4.25 4.17 -2.74
CA LEU A 91 4.68 2.85 -2.32
C LEU A 91 4.70 2.80 -0.79
N ILE A 92 3.79 2.01 -0.21
CA ILE A 92 3.79 1.74 1.23
C ILE A 92 4.61 0.48 1.53
N LYS A 93 5.41 0.51 2.58
CA LYS A 93 6.28 -0.60 2.97
C LYS A 93 6.05 -1.03 4.42
N LYS A 94 6.06 -2.34 4.65
CA LYS A 94 5.95 -2.99 5.97
C LYS A 94 7.10 -3.99 6.16
N TYR A 95 7.47 -4.22 7.43
CA TYR A 95 8.54 -5.14 7.83
C TYR A 95 9.86 -4.79 7.13
N ASN A 96 10.32 -3.53 7.25
CA ASN A 96 11.54 -3.04 6.59
C ASN A 96 11.56 -3.28 5.07
N GLY A 97 10.39 -3.17 4.42
CA GLY A 97 10.23 -3.33 2.98
C GLY A 97 10.19 -4.76 2.44
N ILE A 98 10.12 -5.76 3.32
CA ILE A 98 9.81 -7.15 2.93
C ILE A 98 8.45 -7.23 2.25
N LYS A 99 7.47 -6.47 2.78
CA LYS A 99 6.12 -6.39 2.23
C LYS A 99 5.84 -4.99 1.72
N SER A 100 5.29 -4.86 0.52
CA SER A 100 4.95 -3.55 -0.03
C SER A 100 3.70 -3.55 -0.89
N ALA A 101 3.04 -2.40 -0.97
CA ALA A 101 1.92 -2.17 -1.85
C ALA A 101 2.04 -0.78 -2.50
N VAL A 102 1.54 -0.66 -3.73
CA VAL A 102 1.45 0.60 -4.46
C VAL A 102 0.00 1.04 -4.42
N VAL A 103 -0.22 2.29 -4.03
CA VAL A 103 -1.52 2.96 -4.02
C VAL A 103 -1.45 4.23 -4.85
N ALA A 104 -2.57 4.65 -5.42
CA ALA A 104 -2.72 5.90 -6.15
C ALA A 104 -3.84 6.73 -5.54
N ALA A 105 -3.68 8.05 -5.52
CA ALA A 105 -4.77 8.94 -5.11
C ALA A 105 -5.93 8.82 -6.11
N HIS A 106 -7.15 8.74 -5.58
CA HIS A 106 -8.41 8.75 -6.31
C HIS A 106 -9.29 9.90 -5.80
N LEU A 107 -10.36 10.19 -6.53
CA LEU A 107 -11.29 11.26 -6.16
C LEU A 107 -11.94 10.97 -4.79
N GLY A 108 -12.20 12.04 -4.02
CA GLY A 108 -12.94 11.95 -2.76
C GLY A 108 -12.11 11.52 -1.54
N GLY A 109 -10.78 11.68 -1.56
CA GLY A 109 -9.94 11.32 -0.40
C GLY A 109 -9.74 9.82 -0.25
N ILE A 110 -9.77 9.09 -1.37
CA ILE A 110 -9.58 7.64 -1.42
C ILE A 110 -8.23 7.35 -2.07
N TYR A 111 -7.50 6.37 -1.54
CA TYR A 111 -6.29 5.83 -2.14
C TYR A 111 -6.57 4.42 -2.65
N GLN A 112 -6.53 4.24 -3.95
CA GLN A 112 -6.79 2.95 -4.57
C GLN A 112 -5.52 2.09 -4.60
N ILE A 113 -5.63 0.83 -4.19
CA ILE A 113 -4.57 -0.17 -4.36
C ILE A 113 -4.42 -0.50 -5.84
N ILE A 114 -3.20 -0.32 -6.35
CA ILE A 114 -2.81 -0.63 -7.73
C ILE A 114 -2.16 -2.01 -7.82
N THR A 115 -1.29 -2.34 -6.86
CA THR A 115 -0.62 -3.64 -6.80
C THR A 115 0.03 -3.88 -5.43
N ALA A 116 0.39 -5.13 -5.14
CA ALA A 116 1.18 -5.49 -3.97
C ALA A 116 2.25 -6.54 -4.28
N PHE A 117 3.33 -6.51 -3.50
CA PHE A 117 4.50 -7.37 -3.68
C PHE A 117 4.76 -8.17 -2.40
N PRO A 118 4.82 -9.51 -2.47
CA PRO A 118 5.09 -10.39 -1.34
C PRO A 118 6.56 -10.73 -1.13
N VAL A 119 7.39 -10.30 -2.08
CA VAL A 119 8.84 -10.42 -2.04
C VAL A 119 9.44 -9.06 -1.76
N THR A 120 10.56 -9.05 -1.04
CA THR A 120 11.35 -7.86 -0.76
C THR A 120 11.64 -7.13 -2.06
N ARG A 121 11.14 -5.90 -2.18
CA ARG A 121 11.58 -4.99 -3.21
C ARG A 121 12.82 -4.29 -2.69
N ASP A 122 13.99 -4.91 -2.86
CA ASP A 122 15.29 -4.27 -2.61
C ASP A 122 15.55 -3.11 -3.61
N PHE A 123 14.93 -1.98 -3.28
CA PHE A 123 15.54 -0.75 -2.77
C PHE A 123 16.56 0.03 -3.62
N ASP A 124 16.63 -0.13 -4.95
CA ASP A 124 17.15 0.97 -5.79
C ASP A 124 16.06 2.04 -6.01
N HIS A 125 15.77 2.77 -4.92
CA HIS A 125 14.86 3.91 -4.92
C HIS A 125 15.31 5.00 -5.89
N LYS A 126 16.63 5.20 -6.05
CA LYS A 126 17.19 6.18 -6.98
C LYS A 126 16.83 5.83 -8.42
N ARG A 127 17.03 4.59 -8.85
CA ARG A 127 16.64 4.13 -10.19
C ARG A 127 15.15 4.24 -10.44
N ARG A 128 14.33 4.04 -9.41
CA ARG A 128 12.87 4.09 -9.51
C ARG A 128 12.27 5.47 -9.24
N LYS A 129 13.11 6.46 -8.89
CA LYS A 129 12.70 7.82 -8.55
C LYS A 129 11.67 7.84 -7.41
N GLU A 130 11.91 7.01 -6.41
CA GLU A 130 11.09 6.87 -5.21
C GLU A 130 11.72 7.68 -4.07
N ASP A 131 10.98 8.61 -3.50
CA ASP A 131 11.45 9.45 -2.39
C ASP A 131 10.70 9.08 -1.12
N LEU A 132 11.40 8.84 0.00
CA LEU A 132 10.76 8.63 1.29
C LEU A 132 10.08 9.93 1.73
N ILE A 133 8.78 9.88 2.00
CA ILE A 133 8.00 11.07 2.38
C ILE A 133 7.38 10.96 3.78
N TRP A 134 7.32 9.76 4.37
CA TRP A 134 6.75 9.56 5.69
C TRP A 134 7.24 8.26 6.34
N THR A 135 7.42 8.29 7.67
CA THR A 135 7.66 7.09 8.48
C THR A 135 6.74 7.08 9.71
N ARG A 136 6.27 5.89 10.09
CA ARG A 136 5.35 5.71 11.24
C ARG A 136 6.01 6.05 12.58
N ASN A 137 7.34 5.95 12.66
CA ASN A 137 8.10 6.22 13.88
C ASN A 137 8.74 7.63 13.93
N GLY A 138 8.41 8.51 12.98
CA GLY A 138 8.77 9.93 13.02
C GLY A 138 10.27 10.27 13.03
N LYS A 139 11.16 9.29 12.88
CA LYS A 139 12.60 9.55 12.77
C LYS A 139 12.92 9.94 11.34
N TRP A 140 13.20 11.23 11.17
CA TRP A 140 13.87 11.83 10.04
C TRP A 140 15.35 11.98 10.36
#